data_AF-A0A972GKH6-F1
#
_entry.id   AF-A0A972GKH6-F1
#
_cell.length_a   1.000
_cell.length_b   1.000
_cell.length_c   1.000
_cell.angle_alpha   90.00
_cell.angle_beta   90.00
_cell.angle_gamma   90.00
#
_symmetry.space_group_name_H-M   'P 1'
#
loop_
_entity.id
_entity.type
_entity.pdbx_description
1 polymer ?
#
loop_
_entity_poly.entity_id
_entity_poly.type
_entity_poly.pdbx_seq_one_letter_code
_entity_poly.pdbx_strand_id
1 'polypeptide(L)'
;MPKQPMAEVFGFRIADLSSEAHRHRQHRLCPFNNKVPSCTKDKTSDPLGVCSVYDGNNITVTCPVRFRQDWLIATDAASFFFPSGTK
;
A
#
# COMPACT_ATOMS: atom_id res chain seq x y z
N MET A 1 -14.96 7.98 -14.75
CA MET A 1 -13.81 8.05 -13.83
C MET A 1 -14.30 8.34 -12.43
N PRO A 2 -13.66 7.80 -11.37
CA PRO A 2 -14.01 8.16 -10.01
C PRO A 2 -13.87 9.68 -9.81
N LYS A 3 -14.77 10.30 -9.03
CA LYS A 3 -14.79 11.75 -8.78
C LYS A 3 -13.54 12.27 -8.05
N GLN A 4 -12.71 11.36 -7.55
CA GLN A 4 -11.56 11.62 -6.73
C GLN A 4 -10.42 10.65 -7.13
N PRO A 5 -9.15 11.06 -7.00
CA PRO A 5 -8.03 10.30 -7.57
C PRO A 5 -7.55 9.13 -6.73
N MET A 6 -8.00 8.93 -5.49
CA MET A 6 -7.53 7.85 -4.61
C MET A 6 -8.03 6.48 -5.08
N ALA A 7 -7.12 5.52 -5.23
CA ALA A 7 -7.45 4.13 -5.52
C ALA A 7 -7.49 3.29 -4.23
N GLU A 8 -6.54 3.51 -3.32
CA GLU A 8 -6.46 2.85 -2.02
C GLU A 8 -6.29 3.85 -0.87
N VAL A 9 -7.02 3.60 0.21
CA VAL A 9 -6.97 4.35 1.48
C VAL A 9 -6.72 3.37 2.62
N PHE A 10 -5.64 3.58 3.36
CA PHE A 10 -5.10 2.69 4.41
C PHE A 10 -4.90 1.24 3.94
N GLY A 11 -4.52 1.07 2.67
CA GLY A 11 -4.20 -0.23 2.07
C GLY A 11 -5.38 -0.99 1.47
N PHE A 12 -6.58 -0.40 1.48
CA PHE A 12 -7.78 -1.02 0.91
C PHE A 12 -8.37 -0.15 -0.19
N ARG A 13 -8.94 -0.79 -1.22
CA ARG A 13 -9.66 -0.07 -2.29
C ARG A 13 -10.76 0.80 -1.68
N ILE A 14 -11.02 1.99 -2.23
CA ILE A 14 -12.03 2.91 -1.71
C ILE A 14 -13.44 2.29 -1.59
N ALA A 15 -13.77 1.33 -2.45
CA ALA A 15 -15.06 0.64 -2.49
C ALA A 15 -15.12 -0.61 -1.60
N ASP A 16 -14.00 -0.99 -0.97
CA ASP A 16 -13.97 -2.09 -0.01
C ASP A 16 -14.63 -1.64 1.30
N LEU A 17 -15.78 -2.24 1.62
CA LEU A 17 -16.59 -1.97 2.81
C LEU A 17 -16.49 -3.08 3.86
N SER A 18 -15.48 -3.94 3.78
CA SER A 18 -15.24 -4.98 4.78
C SER A 18 -14.97 -4.40 6.17
N SER A 19 -15.20 -5.20 7.22
CA SER A 19 -14.87 -4.83 8.60
C SER A 19 -13.39 -4.51 8.78
N GLU A 20 -12.52 -5.25 8.09
CA GLU A 20 -11.07 -5.01 8.10
C GLU A 20 -10.70 -3.67 7.47
N ALA A 21 -11.27 -3.34 6.30
CA ALA A 21 -11.05 -2.04 5.67
C ALA A 21 -11.52 -0.89 6.56
N HIS A 22 -12.69 -1.03 7.20
CA HIS A 22 -13.18 -0.06 8.18
C HIS A 22 -12.25 0.09 9.39
N ARG A 23 -11.81 -1.04 9.98
CA ARG A 23 -10.89 -1.05 11.13
C ARG A 23 -9.60 -0.31 10.83
N HIS A 24 -8.98 -0.56 9.67
CA HIS A 24 -7.72 0.09 9.29
C HIS A 24 -7.88 1.58 9.01
N ARG A 25 -9.00 2.00 8.40
CA ARG A 25 -9.27 3.43 8.18
C ARG A 25 -9.54 4.17 9.48
N GLN A 26 -10.37 3.61 10.36
CA GLN A 26 -10.75 4.22 11.64
C GLN A 26 -9.53 4.40 12.57
N HIS A 27 -8.65 3.39 12.62
CA HIS A 27 -7.48 3.39 13.51
C HIS A 27 -6.19 3.79 12.80
N ARG A 28 -6.27 4.24 11.54
CA ARG A 28 -5.14 4.70 10.72
C ARG A 28 -4.02 3.66 10.66
N LEU A 29 -4.36 2.39 10.44
CA LEU A 29 -3.42 1.27 10.44
C LEU A 29 -2.86 1.00 9.03
N CYS A 30 -1.67 0.42 8.96
CA CYS A 30 -1.04 -0.01 7.71
C CYS A 30 -0.90 -1.53 7.68
N PRO A 31 -1.50 -2.24 6.70
CA PRO A 31 -1.43 -3.70 6.64
C PRO A 31 -0.11 -4.24 6.05
N PHE A 32 0.74 -3.39 5.47
CA PHE A 32 1.87 -3.82 4.63
C PHE A 32 3.21 -3.88 5.37
N ASN A 33 3.25 -4.52 6.55
CA ASN A 33 4.50 -4.71 7.30
C ASN A 33 5.25 -3.39 7.59
N ASN A 34 4.51 -2.35 7.98
CA ASN A 34 5.13 -1.13 8.48
C ASN A 34 5.83 -1.43 9.82
N LYS A 35 6.91 -0.70 10.14
CA LYS A 35 7.69 -0.92 11.37
C LYS A 35 6.82 -0.79 12.62
N VAL A 36 5.85 0.12 12.57
CA VAL A 36 4.77 0.25 13.54
C VAL A 36 3.45 -0.07 12.82
N PRO A 37 2.46 -0.68 13.50
CA PRO A 37 1.18 -1.04 12.86
C PRO A 37 0.40 0.19 12.35
N SER A 38 0.67 1.37 12.90
CA SER A 38 0.10 2.64 12.43
C SER A 38 0.65 3.06 11.08
N CYS A 39 -0.20 3.69 10.27
CA CYS A 39 0.20 4.40 9.07
C CYS A 39 0.97 5.66 9.47
N THR A 40 2.08 5.90 8.78
CA THR A 40 2.97 7.05 9.02
C THR A 40 3.24 7.82 7.73
N LYS A 41 2.38 7.67 6.72
CA LYS A 41 2.55 8.37 5.43
C LYS A 41 2.38 9.87 5.66
N ASP A 42 3.39 10.64 5.26
CA ASP A 42 3.54 12.08 5.50
C ASP A 42 3.79 12.45 6.97
N LYS A 43 2.92 12.02 7.89
CA LYS A 43 3.00 12.35 9.32
C LYS A 43 2.63 11.16 10.21
N THR A 44 3.21 11.12 11.42
CA THR A 44 2.97 10.04 12.39
C THR A 44 1.63 10.18 13.13
N SER A 45 1.20 11.41 13.45
CA SER A 45 -0.04 11.66 14.20
C SER A 45 -1.28 11.79 13.31
N ASP A 46 -1.11 12.36 12.11
CA ASP A 46 -2.19 12.59 11.15
C ASP A 46 -1.78 12.18 9.73
N PRO A 47 -1.65 10.87 9.47
CA PRO A 47 -1.21 10.36 8.19
C PRO A 47 -2.26 10.61 7.09
N LEU A 48 -1.79 10.91 5.87
CA LEU A 48 -2.65 11.10 4.71
C LEU A 48 -3.42 9.80 4.33
N GLY A 49 -2.81 8.64 4.56
CA GLY A 49 -3.46 7.33 4.34
C GLY A 49 -3.65 6.89 2.88
N VAL A 50 -3.33 7.74 1.89
CA VAL A 50 -3.47 7.39 0.46
C VAL A 50 -2.30 6.51 -0.01
N CYS A 51 -2.57 5.24 -0.28
CA CYS A 51 -1.55 4.26 -0.69
C CYS A 51 -1.30 4.26 -2.20
N SER A 52 -2.34 4.50 -2.99
CA SER A 52 -2.27 4.58 -4.44
C SER A 52 -3.36 5.50 -5.01
N VAL A 53 -3.12 5.99 -6.22
CA VAL A 53 -4.01 6.90 -6.96
C VAL A 53 -4.26 6.38 -8.37
N TYR A 54 -5.38 6.76 -8.97
CA TYR A 54 -5.64 6.57 -10.39
C TYR A 54 -4.88 7.62 -11.21
N ASP A 55 -4.08 7.14 -12.15
CA ASP A 55 -3.40 7.93 -13.18
C ASP A 55 -3.91 7.46 -14.55
N GLY A 56 -4.95 8.13 -15.05
CA GLY A 56 -5.74 7.64 -16.17
C GLY A 56 -6.39 6.28 -15.88
N ASN A 57 -5.98 5.25 -16.61
CA ASN A 57 -6.42 3.87 -16.40
C ASN A 57 -5.48 3.05 -15.49
N ASN A 58 -4.35 3.63 -15.08
CA ASN A 58 -3.35 2.97 -14.26
C ASN A 58 -3.61 3.26 -12.77
N ILE A 59 -3.11 2.36 -11.92
CA ILE A 59 -3.04 2.59 -10.47
C ILE A 59 -1.57 2.81 -10.11
N THR A 60 -1.27 4.00 -9.62
CA THR A 60 0.08 4.41 -9.25
C THR A 60 0.24 4.38 -7.74
N VAL A 61 1.18 3.56 -7.25
CA VAL A 61 1.53 3.47 -5.84
C VAL A 61 2.28 4.74 -5.42
N THR A 62 1.86 5.36 -4.32
CA THR A 62 2.46 6.60 -3.81
C THR A 62 3.09 6.42 -2.42
N CYS A 63 2.99 5.23 -1.83
CA CYS A 63 3.54 4.92 -0.51
C CYS A 63 4.60 3.82 -0.63
N PRO A 64 5.86 4.02 -0.22
CA PRO A 64 6.89 2.99 -0.34
C PRO A 64 6.59 1.75 0.51
N VAL A 65 5.88 1.91 1.64
CA VAL A 65 5.47 0.79 2.50
C VAL A 65 4.51 -0.15 1.77
N ARG A 66 3.73 0.33 0.79
CA ARG A 66 2.85 -0.51 -0.04
C ARG A 66 3.61 -1.60 -0.80
N PHE A 67 4.87 -1.35 -1.17
CA PHE A 67 5.72 -2.32 -1.87
C PHE A 67 6.24 -3.45 -0.97
N ARG A 68 6.02 -3.37 0.35
CA ARG A 68 6.40 -4.42 1.31
C ARG A 68 5.32 -5.48 1.52
N GLN A 69 4.19 -5.38 0.80
CA GLN A 69 3.16 -6.41 0.84
C GLN A 69 3.78 -7.76 0.53
N ASP A 70 3.78 -8.64 1.52
CA ASP A 70 4.24 -10.03 1.45
C ASP A 70 5.61 -10.22 0.79
N TRP A 71 6.45 -9.17 0.81
CA TRP A 71 7.73 -9.10 0.11
C TRP A 71 7.66 -9.49 -1.38
N LEU A 72 6.50 -9.34 -2.03
CA LEU A 72 6.27 -9.82 -3.40
C LEU A 72 7.25 -9.20 -4.40
N ILE A 73 7.34 -7.86 -4.42
CA ILE A 73 8.22 -7.15 -5.36
C ILE A 73 9.69 -7.48 -5.10
N ALA A 74 10.09 -7.62 -3.84
CA ALA A 74 11.46 -7.96 -3.50
C ALA A 74 11.81 -9.38 -3.96
N THR A 75 10.90 -10.34 -3.75
CA THR A 75 11.06 -11.74 -4.17
C THR A 75 11.10 -11.86 -5.69
N ASP A 76 10.21 -11.15 -6.40
CA ASP A 76 10.16 -11.17 -7.87
C ASP A 76 11.41 -10.53 -8.47
N ALA A 77 11.84 -9.37 -7.94
CA ALA A 77 13.06 -8.71 -8.37
C ALA A 77 14.30 -9.58 -8.09
N ALA A 78 14.40 -10.20 -6.92
CA ALA A 78 15.49 -11.10 -6.60
C ALA A 78 15.54 -12.29 -7.58
N SER A 79 14.40 -12.87 -7.90
CA SER A 79 14.32 -13.98 -8.86
C SER A 79 14.74 -13.55 -10.29
N PHE A 80 14.46 -12.31 -10.67
CA PHE A 80 14.87 -11.74 -11.95
C PHE A 80 16.39 -11.47 -12.00
N PHE A 81 16.96 -10.85 -10.95
CA PHE A 81 18.37 -10.46 -10.92
C PHE A 81 19.32 -11.61 -10.56
N PHE A 82 18.86 -12.61 -9.80
CA PHE A 82 19.66 -13.73 -9.31
C PHE A 82 19.04 -15.09 -9.73
N PRO A 83 19.13 -15.48 -11.01
CA PRO A 83 18.71 -16.80 -11.45
C PRO A 83 19.45 -17.93 -10.70
N SER A 84 18.87 -19.13 -10.70
CA SER A 84 19.45 -20.29 -10.02
C SER A 84 20.93 -20.50 -10.39
N GLY A 85 21.78 -20.56 -9.36
CA GLY A 85 23.24 -20.72 -9.52
C GLY A 85 24.05 -19.43 -9.44
N THR A 86 23.41 -18.27 -9.26
CA THR A 86 24.12 -16.99 -9.01
C THR A 86 24.80 -17.03 -7.63
N LYS A 87 26.10 -16.69 -7.59
CA LYS A 87 26.93 -16.63 -6.38
C LYS A 87 27.27 -15.20 -6.01
#